data_AF-A0A2N3MXK1-F1
#
_entry.id   AF-A0A2N3MXK1-F1
#
_cell.length_a   1.000
_cell.length_b   1.000
_cell.length_c   1.000
_cell.angle_alpha   90.00
_cell.angle_beta   90.00
_cell.angle_gamma   90.00
#
_symmetry.space_group_name_H-M   'P 1'
#
loop_
_entity.id
_entity.type
_entity.pdbx_description
1 polymer ?
#
loop_
_entity_poly.entity_id
_entity_poly.type
_entity_poly.pdbx_seq_one_letter_code
_entity_poly.pdbx_strand_id
1 'polypeptide(L)'
;MSGQRINLSPTHPIPSSPRRKFSKSSVIIVTRFPPGLTSAQLDICDLGQAFGVTAPCFASASDATLYSLLAFTAVSSQHLGNCVNDENVRADIVARSRSAVSQIPEQDVSTNLLCGVLTWCREILSGELGTPVHLPLDGIVDLLNQCVMPFESHPMATPLYYLMLRFDLSRALADEQPLSLPLWMPLDFGQRSELATRVFHASAQALVLCGRVVNLIYGGVESTGHSESLISQWSGLVEELGSWYSSRPEESKPIVEMDGKGDSFPTVLFTTGAGLLSNQLYHTAMLLLLKNRPRTFKCVSNYKASSSMSSLWHARRICGIALANDSRGSWDPSLLASFVTAAKGMTHSAQHQMLLTRLSDIGRLTGWNVNYYWTTLRQEWGAY
;
A
#
# COMPACT_ATOMS: atom_id res chain seq x y z
N MET A 1 52.16 -4.47 -22.75
CA MET A 1 52.03 -4.30 -21.30
C MET A 1 52.16 -2.83 -20.97
N SER A 2 51.07 -2.17 -20.59
CA SER A 2 51.05 -0.94 -19.80
C SER A 2 49.59 -0.69 -19.42
N GLY A 3 49.24 -0.95 -18.18
CA GLY A 3 47.88 -0.79 -17.65
C GLY A 3 47.67 0.64 -17.16
N GLN A 4 46.66 1.32 -17.69
CA GLN A 4 46.16 2.57 -17.11
C GLN A 4 45.27 2.21 -15.90
N ARG A 5 45.73 2.57 -14.70
CA ARG A 5 44.91 2.60 -13.49
C ARG A 5 43.92 3.76 -13.62
N ILE A 6 42.63 3.43 -13.63
CA ILE A 6 41.56 4.40 -13.50
C ILE A 6 41.55 4.84 -12.03
N ASN A 7 41.92 6.09 -11.79
CA ASN A 7 41.95 6.71 -10.47
C ASN A 7 40.53 7.22 -10.18
N LEU A 8 39.74 6.45 -9.42
CA LEU A 8 38.44 6.89 -8.91
C LEU A 8 38.69 7.75 -7.66
N SER A 9 38.80 9.06 -7.86
CA SER A 9 38.73 10.02 -6.76
C SER A 9 37.30 10.04 -6.19
N PRO A 10 37.11 9.97 -4.85
CA PRO A 10 35.79 10.10 -4.25
C PRO A 10 35.33 11.56 -4.33
N THR A 11 34.37 11.85 -5.20
CA THR A 11 33.69 13.14 -5.23
C THR A 11 32.72 13.23 -4.06
N HIS A 12 33.00 14.19 -3.18
CA HIS A 12 32.26 14.65 -1.99
C HIS A 12 32.51 13.89 -0.67
N PRO A 13 33.14 14.54 0.33
CA PRO A 13 33.17 14.00 1.68
C PRO A 13 31.74 14.05 2.27
N ILE A 14 31.26 12.90 2.74
CA ILE A 14 30.07 12.83 3.58
C ILE A 14 30.40 13.65 4.84
N PRO A 15 29.66 14.73 5.17
CA PRO A 15 29.92 15.47 6.39
C PRO A 15 29.73 14.52 7.58
N SER A 16 30.78 14.34 8.38
CA SER A 16 30.73 13.56 9.61
C SER A 16 29.89 14.30 10.63
N SER A 17 28.57 14.12 10.58
CA SER A 17 27.68 14.58 11.64
C SER A 17 28.00 13.80 12.92
N PRO A 18 28.04 14.45 14.10
CA PRO A 18 28.28 13.75 15.34
C PRO A 18 27.20 12.69 15.54
N ARG A 19 27.60 11.44 15.83
CA ARG A 19 26.67 10.35 16.13
C ARG A 19 25.75 10.79 17.28
N ARG A 20 24.45 10.88 16.99
CA ARG A 20 23.43 11.26 17.97
C ARG A 20 23.46 10.32 19.17
N LYS A 21 23.69 10.86 20.36
CA LYS A 21 23.56 10.12 21.61
C LYS A 21 22.07 10.00 21.92
N PHE A 22 21.50 8.82 21.72
CA PHE A 22 20.13 8.54 22.13
C PHE A 22 19.99 8.64 23.65
N SER A 23 18.89 9.22 24.14
CA SER A 23 18.54 9.11 25.55
C SER A 23 18.31 7.63 25.91
N LYS A 24 18.51 7.24 27.18
CA LYS A 24 18.24 5.85 27.63
C LYS A 24 16.81 5.42 27.26
N SER A 25 15.84 6.32 27.36
CA SER A 25 14.44 6.08 26.97
C SER A 25 14.28 5.85 25.47
N SER A 26 14.97 6.63 24.63
CA SER A 26 14.97 6.46 23.17
C SER A 26 15.65 5.16 22.73
N VAL A 27 16.73 4.73 23.41
CA VAL A 27 17.38 3.43 23.15
C VAL A 27 16.43 2.28 23.46
N ILE A 28 15.75 2.31 24.62
CA ILE A 28 14.78 1.27 25.01
C ILE A 28 13.66 1.15 23.97
N ILE A 29 13.14 2.28 23.49
CA ILE A 29 12.07 2.30 22.48
C ILE A 29 12.58 1.72 21.14
N VAL A 30 13.73 2.16 20.63
CA VAL A 30 14.32 1.63 19.38
C VAL A 30 14.65 0.13 19.48
N THR A 31 15.10 -0.36 20.65
CA THR A 31 15.37 -1.79 20.86
C THR A 31 14.11 -2.64 21.00
N ARG A 32 12.95 -2.04 21.36
CA ARG A 32 11.66 -2.72 21.48
C ARG A 32 10.88 -2.77 20.16
N PHE A 33 11.24 -1.96 19.18
CA PHE A 33 10.58 -1.90 17.88
C PHE A 33 11.62 -2.16 16.77
N PRO A 34 11.85 -3.43 16.38
CA PRO A 34 12.84 -3.73 15.35
C PRO A 34 12.46 -3.03 14.04
N PRO A 35 13.27 -2.08 13.53
CA PRO A 35 12.94 -1.29 12.36
C PRO A 35 12.66 -2.13 11.11
N GLY A 36 13.28 -3.32 11.02
CA GLY A 36 13.17 -4.21 9.86
C GLY A 36 11.80 -4.85 9.63
N LEU A 37 10.93 -4.89 10.64
CA LEU A 37 9.63 -5.56 10.53
C LEU A 37 8.56 -4.66 9.91
N THR A 38 8.56 -3.36 10.21
CA THR A 38 7.63 -2.38 9.64
C THR A 38 8.15 -1.78 8.35
N SER A 39 9.47 -1.65 8.17
CA SER A 39 10.04 -1.18 6.91
C SER A 39 9.69 -2.09 5.74
N ALA A 40 9.67 -3.41 5.93
CA ALA A 40 9.31 -4.36 4.86
C ALA A 40 7.90 -4.14 4.30
N GLN A 41 6.92 -3.77 5.15
CA GLN A 41 5.55 -3.47 4.72
C GLN A 41 5.46 -2.11 4.00
N LEU A 42 6.21 -1.13 4.49
CA LEU A 42 6.27 0.20 3.87
C LEU A 42 6.98 0.15 2.50
N ASP A 43 8.02 -0.68 2.39
CA ASP A 43 8.84 -0.89 1.19
C ASP A 43 8.35 -2.06 0.32
N ILE A 44 7.11 -2.55 0.48
CA ILE A 44 6.60 -3.74 -0.23
C ILE A 44 6.78 -3.67 -1.76
N CYS A 45 6.70 -2.46 -2.33
CA CYS A 45 6.93 -2.18 -3.75
C CYS A 45 8.32 -1.61 -4.06
N ASP A 46 9.08 -1.23 -3.02
CA ASP A 46 10.33 -0.49 -3.15
C ASP A 46 11.54 -1.37 -2.79
N LEU A 47 12.14 -2.01 -3.80
CA LEU A 47 13.39 -2.75 -3.63
C LEU A 47 14.59 -1.86 -3.23
N GLY A 48 14.47 -0.53 -3.38
CA GLY A 48 15.44 0.46 -2.89
C GLY A 48 15.33 0.74 -1.39
N GLN A 49 14.31 0.20 -0.71
CA GLN A 49 14.11 0.28 0.73
C GLN A 49 14.14 1.72 1.28
N ALA A 50 13.34 2.62 0.70
CA ALA A 50 13.28 4.00 1.15
C ALA A 50 12.95 4.14 2.65
N PHE A 51 12.06 3.29 3.17
CA PHE A 51 11.70 3.29 4.59
C PHE A 51 12.65 2.46 5.46
N GLY A 52 13.34 1.47 4.87
CA GLY A 52 14.36 0.65 5.54
C GLY A 52 15.75 1.30 5.63
N VAL A 53 16.07 2.21 4.71
CA VAL A 53 17.41 2.84 4.59
C VAL A 53 17.34 4.35 4.75
N THR A 54 16.58 5.03 3.88
CA THR A 54 16.58 6.49 3.83
C THR A 54 15.85 7.11 5.02
N ALA A 55 14.66 6.63 5.39
CA ALA A 55 13.92 7.18 6.53
C ALA A 55 14.69 7.07 7.88
N PRO A 56 15.42 5.97 8.19
CA PRO A 56 16.33 5.91 9.33
C PRO A 56 17.46 6.94 9.30
N CYS A 57 17.99 7.28 8.11
CA CYS A 57 18.97 8.36 7.98
C CYS A 57 18.37 9.71 8.42
N PHE A 58 17.15 10.03 7.96
CA PHE A 58 16.41 11.21 8.46
C PHE A 58 16.16 11.15 9.98
N ALA A 59 15.80 9.98 10.51
CA ALA A 59 15.59 9.77 11.94
C ALA A 59 16.85 9.98 12.79
N SER A 60 18.03 9.67 12.23
CA SER A 60 19.30 9.90 12.91
C SER A 60 19.61 11.40 13.09
N ALA A 61 19.08 12.25 12.20
CA ALA A 61 19.26 13.68 12.19
C ALA A 61 18.11 14.47 12.84
N SER A 62 16.89 13.90 12.90
CA SER A 62 15.67 14.60 13.36
C SER A 62 14.92 13.82 14.45
N ASP A 63 14.68 14.47 15.58
CA ASP A 63 13.80 13.97 16.64
C ASP A 63 12.38 13.72 16.12
N ALA A 64 11.86 14.63 15.28
CA ALA A 64 10.53 14.51 14.72
C ALA A 64 10.37 13.28 13.84
N THR A 65 11.34 13.00 12.96
CA THR A 65 11.32 11.80 12.13
C THR A 65 11.45 10.53 12.98
N LEU A 66 12.35 10.52 13.96
CA LEU A 66 12.51 9.38 14.86
C LEU A 66 11.20 9.05 15.58
N TYR A 67 10.59 10.03 16.24
CA TYR A 67 9.34 9.79 16.96
C TYR A 67 8.18 9.48 16.04
N SER A 68 8.13 10.03 14.81
CA SER A 68 7.08 9.69 13.83
C SER A 68 7.18 8.25 13.35
N LEU A 69 8.39 7.74 13.05
CA LEU A 69 8.61 6.33 12.71
C LEU A 69 8.25 5.40 13.87
N LEU A 70 8.63 5.77 15.09
CA LEU A 70 8.30 5.01 16.29
C LEU A 70 6.79 5.01 16.56
N ALA A 71 6.12 6.15 16.40
CA ALA A 71 4.68 6.26 16.58
C ALA A 71 3.92 5.41 15.55
N PHE A 72 4.33 5.46 14.29
CA PHE A 72 3.78 4.59 13.24
C PHE A 72 3.98 3.10 13.59
N THR A 73 5.21 2.72 13.96
CA THR A 73 5.56 1.33 14.28
C THR A 73 4.81 0.81 15.50
N ALA A 74 4.61 1.65 16.52
CA ALA A 74 3.85 1.30 17.72
C ALA A 74 2.38 1.00 17.41
N VAL A 75 1.76 1.73 16.47
CA VAL A 75 0.38 1.47 16.03
C VAL A 75 0.31 0.25 15.11
N SER A 76 1.19 0.15 14.12
CA SER A 76 1.16 -0.95 13.14
C SER A 76 1.43 -2.32 13.76
N SER A 77 2.06 -2.36 14.92
CA SER A 77 2.41 -3.58 15.67
C SER A 77 1.61 -3.77 16.95
N GLN A 78 0.56 -2.96 17.20
CA GLN A 78 -0.06 -2.83 18.52
C GLN A 78 -0.67 -4.13 19.09
N HIS A 79 -1.13 -5.05 18.24
CA HIS A 79 -1.68 -6.34 18.69
C HIS A 79 -0.69 -7.51 18.61
N LEU A 80 0.60 -7.23 18.37
CA LEU A 80 1.63 -8.27 18.41
C LEU A 80 2.00 -8.56 19.86
N GLY A 81 1.88 -9.82 20.27
CA GLY A 81 2.11 -10.28 21.64
C GLY A 81 3.52 -10.06 22.21
N ASN A 82 4.45 -9.50 21.43
CA ASN A 82 5.80 -9.15 21.86
C ASN A 82 6.02 -7.65 21.69
N CYS A 83 6.45 -7.02 22.79
CA CYS A 83 6.94 -5.64 22.90
C CYS A 83 5.97 -4.53 22.46
N VAL A 84 5.17 -4.11 23.45
CA VAL A 84 4.46 -2.82 23.65
C VAL A 84 2.93 -2.96 23.66
N ASN A 85 2.44 -3.80 24.57
CA ASN A 85 1.05 -3.75 25.05
C ASN A 85 0.85 -2.63 26.09
N ASP A 86 1.87 -1.82 26.38
CA ASP A 86 1.75 -0.70 27.31
C ASP A 86 1.21 0.52 26.57
N GLU A 87 -0.10 0.71 26.70
CA GLU A 87 -0.83 1.84 26.14
C GLU A 87 -0.21 3.19 26.53
N ASN A 88 0.35 3.31 27.74
CA ASN A 88 0.97 4.55 28.20
C ASN A 88 2.25 4.86 27.42
N VAL A 89 3.06 3.84 27.12
CA VAL A 89 4.29 4.01 26.32
C VAL A 89 3.95 4.43 24.90
N ARG A 90 2.92 3.83 24.29
CA ARG A 90 2.45 4.22 22.96
C ARG A 90 1.92 5.66 22.95
N ALA A 91 1.10 6.02 23.94
CA ALA A 91 0.57 7.37 24.09
C ALA A 91 1.69 8.41 24.28
N ASP A 92 2.71 8.11 25.07
CA ASP A 92 3.89 8.96 25.25
C ASP A 92 4.67 9.14 23.93
N ILE A 93 4.92 8.07 23.18
CA ILE A 93 5.58 8.15 21.86
C ILE A 93 4.78 9.02 20.89
N VAL A 94 3.46 8.85 20.83
CA VAL A 94 2.58 9.66 19.96
C VAL A 94 2.55 11.13 20.41
N ALA A 95 2.56 11.40 21.71
CA ALA A 95 2.65 12.76 22.24
C ALA A 95 3.99 13.44 21.89
N ARG A 96 5.11 12.72 22.05
CA ARG A 96 6.44 13.19 21.65
C ARG A 96 6.54 13.44 20.15
N SER A 97 5.98 12.56 19.33
CA SER A 97 5.90 12.75 17.88
C SER A 97 5.17 14.05 17.53
N ARG A 98 3.97 14.28 18.10
CA ARG A 98 3.22 15.53 17.88
C ARG A 98 4.01 16.77 18.28
N SER A 99 4.61 16.76 19.48
CA SER A 99 5.41 17.88 19.99
C SER A 99 6.65 18.16 19.14
N ALA A 100 7.32 17.12 18.64
CA ALA A 100 8.51 17.28 17.81
C ALA A 100 8.16 17.77 16.41
N VAL A 101 7.05 17.29 15.83
CA VAL A 101 6.57 17.72 14.51
C VAL A 101 6.17 19.20 14.52
N SER A 102 5.54 19.71 15.58
CA SER A 102 5.20 21.13 15.69
C SER A 102 6.41 22.08 15.79
N GLN A 103 7.62 21.54 15.98
CA GLN A 103 8.86 22.31 16.09
C GLN A 103 9.69 22.28 14.80
N ILE A 104 9.26 21.54 13.77
CA ILE A 104 9.97 21.50 12.50
C ILE A 104 9.84 22.87 11.81
N PRO A 105 10.93 23.50 11.36
CA PRO A 105 10.86 24.72 10.55
C PRO A 105 10.04 24.49 9.28
N GLU A 106 9.19 25.45 8.90
CA GLU A 106 8.36 25.35 7.68
C GLU A 106 9.19 25.15 6.40
N GLN A 107 10.44 25.63 6.39
CA GLN A 107 11.36 25.49 5.25
C GLN A 107 11.91 24.06 5.09
N ASP A 108 11.84 23.22 6.13
CA ASP A 108 12.26 21.83 6.06
C ASP A 108 11.12 20.96 5.47
N VAL A 109 10.91 21.13 4.16
CA VAL A 109 9.83 20.46 3.41
C VAL A 109 9.96 18.93 3.53
N SER A 110 11.18 18.39 3.46
CA SER A 110 11.45 16.96 3.50
C SER A 110 11.06 16.31 4.83
N THR A 111 11.46 16.89 5.95
CA THR A 111 11.12 16.38 7.29
C THR A 111 9.62 16.53 7.56
N ASN A 112 9.03 17.67 7.19
CA ASN A 112 7.59 17.91 7.33
C ASN A 112 6.78 16.89 6.52
N LEU A 113 7.16 16.66 5.26
CA LEU A 113 6.50 15.71 4.38
C LEU A 113 6.56 14.28 4.96
N LEU A 114 7.76 13.80 5.31
CA LEU A 114 7.93 12.45 5.87
C LEU A 114 7.11 12.25 7.16
N CYS A 115 7.17 13.21 8.09
CA CYS A 115 6.43 13.11 9.34
C CYS A 115 4.90 13.23 9.14
N GLY A 116 4.47 14.09 8.21
CA GLY A 116 3.07 14.26 7.83
C GLY A 116 2.49 12.97 7.25
N VAL A 117 3.18 12.34 6.29
CA VAL A 117 2.76 11.07 5.70
C VAL A 117 2.73 9.93 6.72
N LEU A 118 3.75 9.78 7.56
CA LEU A 118 3.76 8.76 8.61
C LEU A 118 2.63 8.95 9.62
N THR A 119 2.33 10.20 9.97
CA THR A 119 1.19 10.55 10.83
C THR A 119 -0.12 10.19 10.14
N TRP A 120 -0.26 10.52 8.86
CA TRP A 120 -1.46 10.22 8.08
C TRP A 120 -1.72 8.72 7.92
N CYS A 121 -0.69 7.96 7.55
CA CYS A 121 -0.77 6.51 7.52
C CYS A 121 -1.08 5.90 8.90
N ARG A 122 -0.52 6.46 9.98
CA ARG A 122 -0.81 6.01 11.35
C ARG A 122 -2.30 6.17 11.68
N GLU A 123 -2.88 7.34 11.42
CA GLU A 123 -4.29 7.59 11.74
C GLU A 123 -5.23 6.66 10.95
N ILE A 124 -4.90 6.31 9.71
CA ILE A 124 -5.64 5.31 8.93
C ILE A 124 -5.56 3.92 9.58
N LEU A 125 -4.40 3.51 10.11
CA LEU A 125 -4.23 2.22 10.78
C LEU A 125 -4.86 2.16 12.17
N SER A 126 -4.86 3.27 12.91
CA SER A 126 -5.46 3.35 14.25
C SER A 126 -6.96 3.62 14.22
N GLY A 127 -7.46 4.27 13.18
CA GLY A 127 -8.86 4.61 13.03
C GLY A 127 -9.74 3.38 12.84
N GLU A 128 -10.98 3.47 13.32
CA GLU A 128 -12.02 2.52 12.93
C GLU A 128 -12.45 2.84 11.49
N LEU A 129 -12.59 1.81 10.65
CA LEU A 129 -13.06 1.97 9.28
C LEU A 129 -14.46 2.58 9.27
N GLY A 130 -14.75 3.46 8.32
CA GLY A 130 -15.95 4.30 8.32
C GLY A 130 -15.90 5.54 9.24
N THR A 131 -14.91 5.70 10.13
CA THR A 131 -14.73 6.96 10.87
C THR A 131 -13.93 7.96 10.04
N PRO A 132 -14.43 9.20 9.80
CA PRO A 132 -13.70 10.19 9.03
C PRO A 132 -12.36 10.52 9.69
N VAL A 133 -11.27 10.36 8.95
CA VAL A 133 -9.94 10.81 9.39
C VAL A 133 -9.82 12.28 8.99
N HIS A 134 -10.07 13.17 9.94
CA HIS A 134 -9.89 14.61 9.74
C HIS A 134 -8.40 15.00 9.87
N LEU A 135 -7.60 14.59 8.90
CA LEU A 135 -6.24 15.08 8.75
C LEU A 135 -6.18 16.05 7.55
N PRO A 136 -5.42 17.15 7.66
CA PRO A 136 -5.25 18.09 6.55
C PRO A 136 -4.44 17.43 5.44
N LEU A 137 -5.14 16.80 4.49
CA LEU A 137 -4.53 16.18 3.30
C LEU A 137 -3.93 17.25 2.40
N ASP A 138 -4.60 18.40 2.26
CA ASP A 138 -4.18 19.53 1.42
C ASP A 138 -2.74 19.96 1.73
N GLY A 139 -2.40 20.13 3.01
CA GLY A 139 -1.04 20.51 3.42
C GLY A 139 0.02 19.46 3.08
N ILE A 140 -0.31 18.17 3.14
CA ILE A 140 0.61 17.08 2.76
C ILE A 140 0.79 17.04 1.24
N VAL A 141 -0.30 17.22 0.49
CA VAL A 141 -0.29 17.27 -0.98
C VAL A 141 0.50 18.50 -1.48
N ASP A 142 0.36 19.64 -0.83
CA ASP A 142 1.15 20.84 -1.12
C ASP A 142 2.65 20.62 -0.90
N LEU A 143 3.02 19.95 0.21
CA LEU A 143 4.42 19.57 0.47
C LEU A 143 4.93 18.57 -0.58
N LEU A 144 4.11 17.59 -0.98
CA LEU A 144 4.47 16.66 -2.06
C LEU A 144 4.73 17.40 -3.38
N ASN A 145 3.83 18.32 -3.76
CA ASN A 145 3.98 19.13 -4.97
C ASN A 145 5.29 19.93 -4.96
N GLN A 146 5.66 20.50 -3.80
CA GLN A 146 6.94 21.21 -3.63
C GLN A 146 8.16 20.29 -3.78
N CYS A 147 8.06 19.00 -3.43
CA CYS A 147 9.15 18.04 -3.62
C CYS A 147 9.23 17.43 -5.02
N VAL A 148 8.16 17.49 -5.81
CA VAL A 148 8.09 16.89 -7.15
C VAL A 148 8.39 17.91 -8.27
N MET A 149 8.12 19.20 -8.05
CA MET A 149 8.16 20.23 -9.08
C MET A 149 9.51 20.98 -9.31
N PRO A 150 10.55 20.89 -8.45
CA PRO A 150 11.89 21.34 -8.81
C PRO A 150 12.72 20.23 -9.47
N PHE A 151 13.67 20.63 -10.34
CA PHE A 151 14.59 19.80 -11.15
C PHE A 151 15.52 18.82 -10.40
N GLU A 152 15.31 18.60 -9.09
CA GLU A 152 15.98 17.58 -8.29
C GLU A 152 14.92 16.76 -7.53
N SER A 153 14.70 15.52 -7.97
CA SER A 153 13.76 14.62 -7.31
C SER A 153 14.19 14.34 -5.88
N HIS A 154 13.32 14.69 -4.94
CA HIS A 154 13.56 14.34 -3.54
C HIS A 154 13.51 12.80 -3.37
N PRO A 155 14.53 12.16 -2.75
CA PRO A 155 14.67 10.70 -2.72
C PRO A 155 13.50 9.96 -2.02
N MET A 156 12.71 10.69 -1.22
CA MET A 156 11.54 10.14 -0.53
C MET A 156 10.19 10.52 -1.16
N ALA A 157 10.13 11.48 -2.09
CA ALA A 157 8.84 11.98 -2.59
C ALA A 157 8.03 10.87 -3.28
N THR A 158 8.66 10.17 -4.23
CA THR A 158 8.03 9.05 -4.95
C THR A 158 7.62 7.92 -4.00
N PRO A 159 8.50 7.36 -3.13
CA PRO A 159 8.08 6.35 -2.14
C PRO A 159 6.93 6.79 -1.22
N LEU A 160 6.94 8.05 -0.75
CA LEU A 160 5.90 8.57 0.13
C LEU A 160 4.56 8.71 -0.58
N TYR A 161 4.54 9.24 -1.81
CA TYR A 161 3.31 9.31 -2.62
C TYR A 161 2.69 7.93 -2.83
N TYR A 162 3.47 6.92 -3.24
CA TYR A 162 2.96 5.58 -3.47
C TYR A 162 2.58 4.84 -2.18
N LEU A 163 3.18 5.17 -1.03
CA LEU A 163 2.69 4.73 0.28
C LEU A 163 1.33 5.35 0.58
N MET A 164 1.18 6.67 0.40
CA MET A 164 -0.08 7.36 0.63
C MET A 164 -1.20 6.80 -0.27
N LEU A 165 -0.92 6.59 -1.55
CA LEU A 165 -1.89 6.05 -2.51
C LEU A 165 -2.38 4.65 -2.12
N ARG A 166 -1.51 3.77 -1.59
CA ARG A 166 -1.95 2.46 -1.09
C ARG A 166 -2.90 2.57 0.10
N PHE A 167 -2.60 3.48 1.02
CA PHE A 167 -3.43 3.69 2.22
C PHE A 167 -4.76 4.37 1.88
N ASP A 168 -4.76 5.33 0.96
CA ASP A 168 -5.98 5.96 0.45
C ASP A 168 -6.83 4.93 -0.30
N LEU A 169 -6.21 4.09 -1.14
CA LEU A 169 -6.91 3.01 -1.84
C LEU A 169 -7.52 2.00 -0.86
N SER A 170 -6.81 1.63 0.21
CA SER A 170 -7.35 0.77 1.27
C SER A 170 -8.63 1.35 1.85
N ARG A 171 -8.63 2.65 2.13
CA ARG A 171 -9.78 3.34 2.73
C ARG A 171 -10.92 3.50 1.74
N ALA A 172 -10.63 3.90 0.50
CA ALA A 172 -11.59 4.02 -0.58
C ALA A 172 -12.30 2.68 -0.88
N LEU A 173 -11.59 1.56 -0.85
CA LEU A 173 -12.17 0.23 -1.00
C LEU A 173 -13.05 -0.19 0.19
N ALA A 174 -12.66 0.18 1.41
CA ALA A 174 -13.40 -0.17 2.61
C ALA A 174 -14.68 0.65 2.78
N ASP A 175 -14.60 1.96 2.53
CA ASP A 175 -15.70 2.92 2.67
C ASP A 175 -16.54 3.04 1.38
N GLU A 176 -16.14 2.36 0.30
CA GLU A 176 -16.77 2.40 -1.03
C GLU A 176 -16.92 3.84 -1.57
N GLN A 177 -15.81 4.59 -1.52
CA GLN A 177 -15.68 6.00 -1.90
C GLN A 177 -14.60 6.18 -2.99
N PRO A 178 -14.58 7.31 -3.71
CA PRO A 178 -13.45 7.65 -4.56
C PRO A 178 -12.18 7.89 -3.73
N LEU A 179 -11.02 7.87 -4.40
CA LEU A 179 -9.76 8.28 -3.80
C LEU A 179 -9.80 9.75 -3.39
N SER A 180 -9.20 10.05 -2.24
CA SER A 180 -8.97 11.42 -1.78
C SER A 180 -7.76 12.03 -2.47
N LEU A 181 -6.78 11.20 -2.82
CA LEU A 181 -5.54 11.63 -3.46
C LEU A 181 -5.72 11.76 -4.97
N PRO A 182 -5.18 12.84 -5.57
CA PRO A 182 -5.07 12.93 -7.01
C PRO A 182 -4.11 11.85 -7.52
N LEU A 183 -4.49 11.20 -8.62
CA LEU A 183 -3.63 10.21 -9.28
C LEU A 183 -2.57 10.91 -10.11
N TRP A 184 -1.38 11.03 -9.54
CA TRP A 184 -0.16 11.38 -10.25
C TRP A 184 0.57 10.13 -10.74
N MET A 185 1.32 10.29 -11.82
CA MET A 185 2.32 9.31 -12.25
C MET A 185 3.71 9.94 -12.18
N PRO A 186 4.28 10.12 -10.97
CA PRO A 186 5.67 10.56 -10.87
C PRO A 186 6.57 9.47 -11.43
N LEU A 187 7.33 9.83 -12.48
CA LEU A 187 8.24 8.93 -13.20
C LEU A 187 9.70 9.04 -12.75
N ASP A 188 10.02 9.91 -11.79
CA ASP A 188 11.39 9.99 -11.27
C ASP A 188 11.57 9.04 -10.08
N PHE A 189 12.42 8.04 -10.30
CA PHE A 189 12.69 6.95 -9.37
C PHE A 189 14.08 7.08 -8.73
N GLY A 190 14.84 8.14 -9.04
CA GLY A 190 16.24 8.27 -8.64
C GLY A 190 17.14 7.18 -9.24
N GLN A 191 18.36 7.04 -8.71
CA GLN A 191 19.29 6.00 -9.15
C GLN A 191 18.95 4.65 -8.50
N ARG A 192 18.29 3.77 -9.25
CA ARG A 192 17.94 2.39 -8.86
C ARG A 192 18.51 1.38 -9.84
N SER A 193 18.66 0.13 -9.41
CA SER A 193 18.95 -0.97 -10.35
C SER A 193 17.79 -1.15 -11.32
N GLU A 194 18.07 -1.65 -12.53
CA GLU A 194 17.02 -1.89 -13.54
C GLU A 194 15.90 -2.80 -13.01
N LEU A 195 16.27 -3.83 -12.23
CA LEU A 195 15.33 -4.72 -11.58
C LEU A 195 14.41 -3.96 -10.62
N ALA A 196 14.97 -3.14 -9.73
CA ALA A 196 14.20 -2.34 -8.78
C ALA A 196 13.24 -1.38 -9.49
N THR A 197 13.69 -0.75 -10.57
CA THR A 197 12.84 0.13 -11.40
C THR A 197 11.70 -0.63 -12.04
N ARG A 198 11.95 -1.79 -12.66
CA ARG A 198 10.91 -2.61 -13.29
C ARG A 198 9.84 -3.08 -12.31
N VAL A 199 10.25 -3.62 -11.16
CA VAL A 199 9.33 -4.11 -10.13
C VAL A 199 8.49 -2.97 -9.57
N PHE A 200 9.13 -1.85 -9.23
CA PHE A 200 8.42 -0.68 -8.74
C PHE A 200 7.40 -0.18 -9.76
N HIS A 201 7.83 0.02 -11.02
CA HIS A 201 6.96 0.52 -12.09
C HIS A 201 5.76 -0.39 -12.35
N ALA A 202 5.97 -1.71 -12.44
CA ALA A 202 4.87 -2.65 -12.62
C ALA A 202 3.85 -2.60 -11.48
N SER A 203 4.32 -2.50 -10.23
CA SER A 203 3.44 -2.39 -9.05
C SER A 203 2.73 -1.05 -8.96
N ALA A 204 3.41 0.05 -9.30
CA ALA A 204 2.86 1.39 -9.36
C ALA A 204 1.77 1.51 -10.43
N GLN A 205 1.98 0.92 -11.62
CA GLN A 205 0.97 0.89 -12.68
C GLN A 205 -0.29 0.13 -12.26
N ALA A 206 -0.15 -1.05 -11.63
CA ALA A 206 -1.29 -1.80 -11.13
C ALA A 206 -2.08 -1.01 -10.07
N LEU A 207 -1.38 -0.33 -9.17
CA LEU A 207 -1.98 0.51 -8.14
C LEU A 207 -2.74 1.70 -8.73
N VAL A 208 -2.14 2.40 -9.69
CA VAL A 208 -2.78 3.53 -10.39
C VAL A 208 -3.99 3.07 -11.18
N LEU A 209 -3.91 1.95 -11.91
CA LEU A 209 -5.04 1.38 -12.64
C LEU A 209 -6.19 0.99 -11.70
N CYS A 210 -5.88 0.37 -10.56
CA CYS A 210 -6.88 0.07 -9.53
C CYS A 210 -7.52 1.35 -8.96
N GLY A 211 -6.71 2.38 -8.70
CA GLY A 211 -7.21 3.69 -8.27
C GLY A 211 -8.14 4.36 -9.29
N ARG A 212 -7.80 4.30 -10.59
CA ARG A 212 -8.66 4.81 -11.67
C ARG A 212 -10.00 4.07 -11.72
N VAL A 213 -9.99 2.75 -11.52
CA VAL A 213 -11.23 1.96 -11.41
C VAL A 213 -12.05 2.40 -10.20
N VAL A 214 -11.44 2.54 -9.03
CA VAL A 214 -12.13 3.01 -7.81
C VAL A 214 -12.78 4.38 -8.04
N ASN A 215 -12.06 5.32 -8.65
CA ASN A 215 -12.61 6.64 -9.00
C ASN A 215 -13.75 6.54 -10.03
N LEU A 216 -13.63 5.67 -11.04
CA LEU A 216 -14.70 5.47 -12.02
C LEU A 216 -15.98 4.92 -11.38
N ILE A 217 -15.85 3.97 -10.44
CA ILE A 217 -16.98 3.29 -9.82
C ILE A 217 -17.63 4.15 -8.73
N TYR A 218 -16.84 4.82 -7.89
CA TYR A 218 -17.34 5.53 -6.72
C TYR A 218 -17.35 7.06 -6.86
N GLY A 219 -16.65 7.64 -7.84
CA GLY A 219 -16.55 9.09 -8.03
C GLY A 219 -17.73 9.74 -8.77
N GLY A 220 -18.60 8.97 -9.40
CA GLY A 220 -19.72 9.50 -10.18
C GLY A 220 -19.32 10.14 -11.51
N VAL A 221 -20.32 10.53 -12.32
CA VAL A 221 -20.13 11.03 -13.70
C VAL A 221 -19.61 12.48 -13.74
N GLU A 222 -19.80 13.24 -12.65
CA GLU A 222 -19.53 14.68 -12.60
C GLU A 222 -18.05 15.04 -12.44
N SER A 223 -17.20 14.09 -11.99
CA SER A 223 -15.78 14.34 -11.73
C SER A 223 -14.88 14.23 -12.97
N THR A 224 -15.39 13.68 -14.08
CA THR A 224 -14.65 13.61 -15.34
C THR A 224 -15.11 14.75 -16.22
N GLY A 225 -14.38 15.88 -16.23
CA GLY A 225 -14.56 16.97 -17.20
C GLY A 225 -14.24 16.57 -18.66
N HIS A 226 -14.40 15.29 -19.00
CA HIS A 226 -14.11 14.68 -20.29
C HIS A 226 -15.42 14.19 -20.91
N SER A 227 -15.61 14.53 -22.18
CA SER A 227 -16.75 14.18 -23.03
C SER A 227 -16.88 12.67 -23.33
N GLU A 228 -16.11 11.80 -22.66
CA GLU A 228 -16.13 10.36 -22.90
C GLU A 228 -17.25 9.66 -22.13
N SER A 229 -18.02 8.85 -22.85
CA SER A 229 -19.06 8.03 -22.22
C SER A 229 -18.47 7.06 -21.19
N LEU A 230 -19.23 6.77 -20.13
CA LEU A 230 -18.90 5.77 -19.11
C LEU A 230 -18.47 4.41 -19.70
N ILE A 231 -19.07 4.04 -20.84
CA ILE A 231 -18.74 2.80 -21.56
C ILE A 231 -17.33 2.84 -22.14
N SER A 232 -16.90 3.98 -22.69
CA SER A 232 -15.54 4.17 -23.23
C SER A 232 -14.52 4.03 -22.11
N GLN A 233 -14.74 4.75 -21.01
CA GLN A 233 -13.86 4.73 -19.84
C GLN A 233 -13.75 3.31 -19.24
N TRP A 234 -14.88 2.62 -19.07
CA TRP A 234 -14.91 1.24 -18.59
C TRP A 234 -14.15 0.29 -19.52
N SER A 235 -14.38 0.39 -20.83
CA SER A 235 -13.75 -0.50 -21.82
C SER A 235 -12.24 -0.25 -21.91
N GLY A 236 -11.83 1.03 -21.91
CA GLY A 236 -10.42 1.42 -21.87
C GLY A 236 -9.70 0.86 -20.65
N LEU A 237 -10.30 0.97 -19.45
CA LEU A 237 -9.70 0.40 -18.25
C LEU A 237 -9.59 -1.13 -18.29
N VAL A 238 -10.57 -1.84 -18.87
CA VAL A 238 -10.47 -3.29 -19.08
C VAL A 238 -9.29 -3.64 -20.00
N GLU A 239 -9.12 -2.89 -21.09
CA GLU A 239 -8.02 -3.09 -22.05
C GLU A 239 -6.66 -2.77 -21.43
N GLU A 240 -6.54 -1.66 -20.70
CA GLU A 240 -5.31 -1.26 -20.00
C GLU A 240 -4.92 -2.27 -18.92
N LEU A 241 -5.88 -2.75 -18.13
CA LEU A 241 -5.66 -3.82 -17.16
C LEU A 241 -5.22 -5.13 -17.85
N GLY A 242 -5.86 -5.50 -18.97
CA GLY A 242 -5.49 -6.67 -19.76
C GLY A 242 -4.07 -6.57 -20.35
N SER A 243 -3.70 -5.38 -20.82
CA SER A 243 -2.35 -5.06 -21.30
C SER A 243 -1.33 -5.17 -20.19
N TRP A 244 -1.59 -4.55 -19.02
CA TRP A 244 -0.72 -4.67 -17.85
C TRP A 244 -0.53 -6.14 -17.45
N TYR A 245 -1.62 -6.92 -17.35
CA TYR A 245 -1.52 -8.33 -16.98
C TYR A 245 -0.67 -9.09 -17.98
N SER A 246 -0.86 -8.90 -19.28
CA SER A 246 -0.13 -9.65 -20.31
C SER A 246 1.36 -9.24 -20.42
N SER A 247 1.69 -7.99 -20.08
CA SER A 247 3.03 -7.42 -20.22
C SER A 247 3.83 -7.33 -18.92
N ARG A 248 3.25 -7.72 -17.78
CA ARG A 248 3.92 -7.64 -16.47
C ARG A 248 5.25 -8.42 -16.46
N PRO A 249 6.28 -7.88 -15.80
CA PRO A 249 7.60 -8.50 -15.79
C PRO A 249 7.58 -9.84 -15.02
N GLU A 250 8.55 -10.71 -15.28
CA GLU A 250 8.62 -12.06 -14.69
C GLU A 250 8.61 -12.03 -13.16
N GLU A 251 9.23 -11.02 -12.56
CA GLU A 251 9.29 -10.83 -11.10
C GLU A 251 7.93 -10.50 -10.48
N SER A 252 6.94 -10.13 -11.31
CA SER A 252 5.54 -9.92 -10.94
C SER A 252 4.63 -11.07 -11.35
N LYS A 253 5.15 -12.18 -11.90
CA LYS A 253 4.34 -13.36 -12.22
C LYS A 253 4.31 -14.34 -11.05
N PRO A 254 3.22 -15.12 -10.89
CA PRO A 254 3.18 -16.16 -9.88
C PRO A 254 4.20 -17.26 -10.21
N ILE A 255 4.83 -17.83 -9.18
CA ILE A 255 5.69 -19.01 -9.30
C ILE A 255 4.93 -20.31 -9.13
N VAL A 256 3.78 -20.27 -8.47
CA VAL A 256 2.84 -21.38 -8.35
C VAL A 256 1.46 -20.83 -8.61
N GLU A 257 0.74 -21.46 -9.54
CA GLU A 257 -0.66 -21.19 -9.80
C GLU A 257 -1.38 -22.52 -9.96
N MET A 258 -2.18 -22.86 -8.96
CA MET A 258 -2.98 -24.08 -8.94
C MET A 258 -4.43 -23.72 -8.69
N ASP A 259 -5.32 -24.20 -9.55
CA ASP A 259 -6.75 -23.97 -9.38
C ASP A 259 -7.30 -24.78 -8.20
N GLY A 260 -8.26 -24.17 -7.49
CA GLY A 260 -8.97 -24.85 -6.41
C GLY A 260 -9.89 -25.94 -6.96
N LYS A 261 -9.94 -27.08 -6.27
CA LYS A 261 -10.91 -28.15 -6.56
C LYS A 261 -12.23 -27.85 -5.87
N GLY A 262 -13.35 -27.93 -6.62
CA GLY A 262 -14.68 -27.64 -6.11
C GLY A 262 -14.74 -26.25 -5.45
N ASP A 263 -15.17 -26.23 -4.20
CA ASP A 263 -15.35 -24.98 -3.44
C ASP A 263 -14.05 -24.41 -2.85
N SER A 264 -12.91 -25.10 -2.95
CA SER A 264 -11.63 -24.57 -2.43
C SER A 264 -11.13 -23.38 -3.25
N PHE A 265 -10.35 -22.48 -2.64
CA PHE A 265 -9.71 -21.37 -3.34
C PHE A 265 -8.48 -21.83 -4.13
N PRO A 266 -8.10 -21.13 -5.22
CA PRO A 266 -6.83 -21.38 -5.89
C PRO A 266 -5.65 -21.07 -4.97
N THR A 267 -4.54 -21.76 -5.18
CA THR A 267 -3.26 -21.42 -4.54
C THR A 267 -2.42 -20.64 -5.53
N VAL A 268 -2.07 -19.41 -5.17
CA VAL A 268 -1.27 -18.51 -6.02
C VAL A 268 -0.13 -17.92 -5.19
N LEU A 269 1.11 -18.25 -5.53
CA LEU A 269 2.30 -17.82 -4.80
C LEU A 269 3.18 -16.93 -5.66
N PHE A 270 3.76 -15.91 -5.03
CA PHE A 270 4.69 -14.96 -5.65
C PHE A 270 6.03 -14.98 -4.94
N THR A 271 7.09 -14.61 -5.66
CA THR A 271 8.45 -14.47 -5.10
C THR A 271 8.63 -13.18 -4.32
N THR A 272 7.80 -12.16 -4.58
CA THR A 272 7.93 -10.82 -4.00
C THR A 272 6.58 -10.29 -3.52
N GLY A 273 6.62 -9.44 -2.48
CA GLY A 273 5.45 -8.71 -2.01
C GLY A 273 4.88 -7.77 -3.08
N ALA A 274 5.75 -7.15 -3.90
CA ALA A 274 5.35 -6.31 -5.03
C ALA A 274 4.56 -7.09 -6.10
N GLY A 275 5.01 -8.30 -6.46
CA GLY A 275 4.29 -9.18 -7.37
C GLY A 275 2.93 -9.59 -6.82
N LEU A 276 2.88 -9.98 -5.54
CA LEU A 276 1.64 -10.30 -4.84
C LEU A 276 0.66 -9.12 -4.84
N LEU A 277 1.14 -7.94 -4.42
CA LEU A 277 0.31 -6.75 -4.30
C LEU A 277 -0.27 -6.33 -5.65
N SER A 278 0.59 -6.21 -6.65
CA SER A 278 0.19 -5.74 -7.98
C SER A 278 -0.83 -6.66 -8.66
N ASN A 279 -0.68 -7.98 -8.53
CA ASN A 279 -1.63 -8.94 -9.09
C ASN A 279 -2.96 -8.95 -8.32
N GLN A 280 -2.92 -8.87 -6.99
CA GLN A 280 -4.15 -8.75 -6.21
C GLN A 280 -4.91 -7.47 -6.57
N LEU A 281 -4.23 -6.33 -6.71
CA LEU A 281 -4.85 -5.07 -7.15
C LEU A 281 -5.42 -5.15 -8.57
N TYR A 282 -4.73 -5.82 -9.50
CA TYR A 282 -5.30 -6.11 -10.82
C TYR A 282 -6.62 -6.89 -10.72
N HIS A 283 -6.66 -7.95 -9.93
CA HIS A 283 -7.88 -8.72 -9.76
C HIS A 283 -8.98 -7.92 -9.05
N THR A 284 -8.63 -7.07 -8.09
CA THR A 284 -9.57 -6.15 -7.42
C THR A 284 -10.18 -5.17 -8.42
N ALA A 285 -9.35 -4.53 -9.26
CA ALA A 285 -9.80 -3.61 -10.29
C ALA A 285 -10.77 -4.29 -11.28
N MET A 286 -10.39 -5.47 -11.79
CA MET A 286 -11.26 -6.25 -12.68
C MET A 286 -12.55 -6.70 -12.00
N LEU A 287 -12.51 -7.10 -10.73
CA LEU A 287 -13.68 -7.46 -9.94
C LEU A 287 -14.68 -6.29 -9.86
N LEU A 288 -14.19 -5.09 -9.53
CA LEU A 288 -15.01 -3.89 -9.42
C LEU A 288 -15.64 -3.49 -10.76
N LEU A 289 -14.85 -3.51 -11.84
CA LEU A 289 -15.35 -3.23 -13.20
C LEU A 289 -16.45 -4.23 -13.61
N LEU A 290 -16.25 -5.52 -13.37
CA LEU A 290 -17.19 -6.56 -13.76
C LEU A 290 -18.48 -6.53 -12.92
N LYS A 291 -18.39 -6.18 -11.62
CA LYS A 291 -19.57 -5.95 -10.77
C LYS A 291 -20.38 -4.73 -11.22
N ASN A 292 -19.73 -3.71 -11.79
CA ASN A 292 -20.34 -2.44 -12.20
C ASN A 292 -20.39 -2.28 -13.72
N ARG A 293 -20.59 -3.39 -14.45
CA ARG A 293 -20.66 -3.37 -15.92
C ARG A 293 -21.80 -2.46 -16.42
N PRO A 294 -21.54 -1.51 -17.34
CA PRO A 294 -22.59 -0.66 -17.91
C PRO A 294 -23.69 -1.48 -18.58
N ARG A 295 -24.96 -1.23 -18.21
CA ARG A 295 -26.14 -2.00 -18.68
C ARG A 295 -26.33 -1.97 -20.20
N THR A 296 -25.92 -0.88 -20.84
CA THR A 296 -26.01 -0.65 -22.29
C THR A 296 -24.86 -1.29 -23.07
N PHE A 297 -23.87 -1.87 -22.38
CA PHE A 297 -22.81 -2.63 -23.01
C PHE A 297 -23.40 -3.93 -23.58
N LYS A 298 -23.85 -3.87 -24.84
CA LYS A 298 -24.14 -5.07 -25.62
C LYS A 298 -22.82 -5.81 -25.73
N CYS A 299 -22.81 -7.05 -25.27
CA CYS A 299 -21.65 -7.91 -25.34
C CYS A 299 -21.23 -8.05 -26.82
N VAL A 300 -20.31 -7.20 -27.28
CA VAL A 300 -19.55 -7.47 -28.49
C VAL A 300 -18.95 -8.85 -28.25
N SER A 301 -19.21 -9.75 -29.19
CA SER A 301 -19.12 -11.21 -29.08
C SER A 301 -17.76 -11.77 -28.64
N ASN A 302 -16.75 -10.94 -28.40
CA ASN A 302 -15.36 -11.35 -28.20
C ASN A 302 -15.00 -11.72 -26.74
N TYR A 303 -15.84 -11.38 -25.75
CA TYR A 303 -15.53 -11.59 -24.32
C TYR A 303 -16.21 -12.80 -23.66
N LYS A 304 -17.07 -13.54 -24.38
CA LYS A 304 -18.04 -14.48 -23.76
C LYS A 304 -17.49 -15.81 -23.23
N ALA A 305 -16.18 -16.08 -23.30
CA ALA A 305 -15.63 -17.37 -22.88
C ALA A 305 -14.34 -17.30 -22.05
N SER A 306 -13.82 -16.11 -21.73
CA SER A 306 -12.60 -15.99 -20.91
C SER A 306 -12.93 -15.96 -19.42
N SER A 307 -12.19 -16.73 -18.62
CA SER A 307 -12.24 -16.65 -17.15
C SER A 307 -11.91 -15.25 -16.62
N SER A 308 -11.12 -14.47 -17.37
CA SER A 308 -10.81 -13.06 -17.07
C SER A 308 -12.00 -12.10 -17.16
N MET A 309 -13.17 -12.58 -17.61
CA MET A 309 -14.43 -11.81 -17.65
C MET A 309 -15.44 -12.30 -16.61
N SER A 310 -15.01 -13.14 -15.66
CA SER A 310 -15.83 -13.64 -14.56
C SER A 310 -15.49 -12.93 -13.25
N SER A 311 -16.45 -12.20 -12.68
CA SER A 311 -16.28 -11.54 -11.39
C SER A 311 -15.95 -12.54 -10.28
N LEU A 312 -16.60 -13.71 -10.28
CA LEU A 312 -16.32 -14.78 -9.32
C LEU A 312 -14.89 -15.32 -9.45
N TRP A 313 -14.36 -15.43 -10.68
CA TRP A 313 -12.98 -15.87 -10.88
C TRP A 313 -11.98 -14.90 -10.25
N HIS A 314 -12.15 -13.59 -10.47
CA HIS A 314 -11.32 -12.56 -9.85
C HIS A 314 -11.44 -12.56 -8.32
N ALA A 315 -12.66 -12.66 -7.78
CA ALA A 315 -12.87 -12.71 -6.34
C ALA A 315 -12.20 -13.93 -5.68
N ARG A 316 -12.26 -15.09 -6.34
CA ARG A 316 -11.56 -16.31 -5.89
C ARG A 316 -10.05 -16.18 -5.97
N ARG A 317 -9.50 -15.51 -6.99
CA ARG A 317 -8.06 -15.23 -7.09
C ARG A 317 -7.58 -14.32 -5.95
N ILE A 318 -8.29 -13.24 -5.65
CA ILE A 318 -7.98 -12.36 -4.52
C ILE A 318 -7.95 -13.16 -3.21
N CYS A 319 -9.00 -13.93 -2.93
CA CYS A 319 -9.07 -14.77 -1.73
C CYS A 319 -7.94 -15.81 -1.68
N GLY A 320 -7.64 -16.47 -2.80
CA GLY A 320 -6.56 -17.45 -2.91
C GLY A 320 -5.16 -16.86 -2.67
N ILE A 321 -4.89 -15.67 -3.22
CA ILE A 321 -3.64 -14.92 -2.98
C ILE A 321 -3.51 -14.57 -1.49
N ALA A 322 -4.58 -14.06 -0.88
CA ALA A 322 -4.60 -13.71 0.54
C ALA A 322 -4.38 -14.92 1.46
N LEU A 323 -5.01 -16.07 1.13
CA LEU A 323 -4.86 -17.32 1.87
C LEU A 323 -3.46 -17.91 1.78
N ALA A 324 -2.76 -17.70 0.67
CA ALA A 324 -1.39 -18.20 0.46
C ALA A 324 -0.30 -17.25 1.01
N ASN A 325 -0.66 -16.07 1.52
CA ASN A 325 0.28 -15.02 1.90
C ASN A 325 0.78 -15.07 3.37
N ASP A 326 1.63 -16.01 3.74
CA ASP A 326 2.04 -16.15 5.15
C ASP A 326 3.14 -15.17 5.61
N SER A 327 3.60 -14.28 4.73
CA SER A 327 4.62 -13.29 5.06
C SER A 327 4.01 -12.01 5.65
N ARG A 328 4.37 -11.70 6.90
CA ARG A 328 3.99 -10.42 7.54
C ARG A 328 4.40 -9.19 6.70
N GLY A 329 5.61 -9.22 6.14
CA GLY A 329 6.15 -8.12 5.34
C GLY A 329 5.45 -7.90 4.00
N SER A 330 4.66 -8.89 3.56
CA SER A 330 3.90 -8.85 2.31
C SER A 330 2.44 -8.45 2.53
N TRP A 331 2.07 -7.96 3.71
CA TRP A 331 0.75 -7.40 3.99
C TRP A 331 0.76 -5.88 3.89
N ASP A 332 -0.24 -5.36 3.18
CA ASP A 332 -0.53 -3.95 3.00
C ASP A 332 -2.03 -3.70 3.25
N PRO A 333 -2.45 -2.55 3.80
CA PRO A 333 -3.86 -2.27 4.04
C PRO A 333 -4.74 -2.43 2.79
N SER A 334 -4.26 -2.04 1.60
CA SER A 334 -5.01 -2.20 0.35
C SER A 334 -5.23 -3.67 -0.03
N LEU A 335 -4.34 -4.58 0.39
CA LEU A 335 -4.52 -6.03 0.21
C LEU A 335 -5.58 -6.58 1.15
N LEU A 336 -5.61 -6.12 2.39
CA LEU A 336 -6.65 -6.48 3.35
C LEU A 336 -8.02 -5.96 2.88
N ALA A 337 -8.11 -4.70 2.46
CA ALA A 337 -9.34 -4.14 1.92
C ALA A 337 -9.81 -4.90 0.66
N SER A 338 -8.90 -5.16 -0.29
CA SER A 338 -9.17 -5.98 -1.48
C SER A 338 -9.73 -7.36 -1.13
N PHE A 339 -9.09 -8.03 -0.16
CA PHE A 339 -9.53 -9.34 0.35
C PHE A 339 -10.96 -9.30 0.87
N VAL A 340 -11.30 -8.30 1.69
CA VAL A 340 -12.66 -8.13 2.23
C VAL A 340 -13.66 -7.84 1.12
N THR A 341 -13.34 -6.93 0.18
CA THR A 341 -14.20 -6.61 -0.99
C THR A 341 -14.52 -7.85 -1.83
N ALA A 342 -13.55 -8.76 -2.01
CA ALA A 342 -13.75 -10.02 -2.70
C ALA A 342 -14.57 -11.02 -1.87
N ALA A 343 -14.24 -11.15 -0.58
CA ALA A 343 -14.89 -12.07 0.35
C ALA A 343 -16.41 -11.82 0.46
N LYS A 344 -16.85 -10.55 0.46
CA LYS A 344 -18.29 -10.19 0.43
C LYS A 344 -19.08 -10.95 -0.64
N GLY A 345 -18.46 -11.23 -1.80
CA GLY A 345 -19.10 -11.93 -2.92
C GLY A 345 -19.12 -13.46 -2.83
N MET A 346 -18.57 -14.08 -1.77
CA MET A 346 -18.57 -15.54 -1.60
C MET A 346 -19.89 -16.02 -1.00
N THR A 347 -20.34 -17.21 -1.40
CA THR A 347 -21.65 -17.76 -1.00
C THR A 347 -21.58 -19.10 -0.27
N HIS A 348 -20.44 -19.80 -0.32
CA HIS A 348 -20.30 -21.12 0.30
C HIS A 348 -19.84 -20.99 1.76
N SER A 349 -20.55 -21.62 2.69
CA SER A 349 -20.24 -21.54 4.13
C SER A 349 -18.82 -22.04 4.47
N ALA A 350 -18.34 -23.09 3.78
CA ALA A 350 -16.97 -23.57 3.94
C ALA A 350 -15.92 -22.50 3.55
N GLN A 351 -16.19 -21.74 2.48
CA GLN A 351 -15.33 -20.62 2.08
C GLN A 351 -15.40 -19.50 3.13
N HIS A 352 -16.58 -19.16 3.63
CA HIS A 352 -16.74 -18.13 4.66
C HIS A 352 -15.88 -18.43 5.90
N GLN A 353 -15.90 -19.68 6.38
CA GLN A 353 -15.07 -20.09 7.53
C GLN A 353 -13.57 -19.95 7.26
N MET A 354 -13.10 -20.35 6.08
CA MET A 354 -11.70 -20.18 5.68
C MET A 354 -11.30 -18.70 5.67
N LEU A 355 -12.17 -17.83 5.15
CA LEU A 355 -11.90 -16.40 5.04
C LEU A 355 -11.89 -15.69 6.40
N LEU A 356 -12.82 -16.03 7.30
CA LEU A 356 -12.83 -15.49 8.67
C LEU A 356 -11.60 -15.94 9.46
N THR A 357 -11.23 -17.23 9.34
CA THR A 357 -10.00 -17.75 9.95
C THR A 357 -8.81 -16.99 9.43
N ARG A 358 -8.74 -16.79 8.11
CA ARG A 358 -7.64 -16.05 7.49
C ARG A 358 -7.58 -14.59 7.95
N LEU A 359 -8.73 -13.94 8.09
CA LEU A 359 -8.81 -12.57 8.58
C LEU A 359 -8.25 -12.45 10.00
N SER A 360 -8.61 -13.39 10.89
CA SER A 360 -8.05 -13.48 12.24
C SER A 360 -6.54 -13.73 12.22
N ASP A 361 -6.05 -14.59 11.32
CA ASP A 361 -4.61 -14.82 11.13
C ASP A 361 -3.88 -13.56 10.66
N ILE A 362 -4.45 -12.77 9.76
CA ILE A 362 -3.89 -11.47 9.35
C ILE A 362 -3.73 -10.57 10.57
N GLY A 363 -4.79 -10.41 11.38
CA GLY A 363 -4.73 -9.60 12.60
C GLY A 363 -3.62 -10.06 13.56
N ARG A 364 -3.45 -11.38 13.73
CA ARG A 364 -2.37 -11.97 14.54
C ARG A 364 -0.98 -11.78 13.94
N LEU A 365 -0.83 -11.87 12.62
CA LEU A 365 0.44 -11.75 11.92
C LEU A 365 0.92 -10.30 11.83
N THR A 366 0.02 -9.36 11.57
CA THR A 366 0.36 -7.96 11.35
C THR A 366 0.28 -7.12 12.61
N GLY A 367 -0.62 -7.47 13.54
CA GLY A 367 -0.98 -6.65 14.69
C GLY A 367 -2.10 -5.66 14.39
N TRP A 368 -2.77 -5.74 13.24
CA TRP A 368 -3.86 -4.83 12.86
C TRP A 368 -5.19 -5.22 13.50
N ASN A 369 -6.03 -4.22 13.79
CA ASN A 369 -7.40 -4.48 14.23
C ASN A 369 -8.26 -4.87 13.02
N VAL A 370 -8.70 -6.13 12.98
CA VAL A 370 -9.52 -6.68 11.89
C VAL A 370 -10.98 -6.90 12.29
N ASN A 371 -11.38 -6.51 13.50
CA ASN A 371 -12.70 -6.83 14.06
C ASN A 371 -13.84 -6.21 13.26
N TYR A 372 -13.65 -4.98 12.77
CA TYR A 372 -14.60 -4.33 11.88
C TYR A 372 -14.87 -5.19 10.63
N TYR A 373 -13.82 -5.53 9.89
CA TYR A 373 -13.93 -6.37 8.69
C TYR A 373 -14.56 -7.73 8.97
N TRP A 374 -14.23 -8.32 10.11
CA TRP A 374 -14.78 -9.62 10.52
C TRP A 374 -16.30 -9.53 10.75
N THR A 375 -16.73 -8.46 11.42
CA THR A 375 -18.13 -8.19 11.70
C THR A 375 -18.89 -7.89 10.41
N THR A 376 -18.33 -7.06 9.54
CA THR A 376 -18.88 -6.74 8.22
C THR A 376 -19.12 -7.99 7.38
N LEU A 377 -18.14 -8.91 7.30
CA LEU A 377 -18.30 -10.14 6.50
C LEU A 377 -19.39 -11.05 7.07
N ARG A 378 -19.48 -11.21 8.39
CA ARG A 378 -20.56 -12.00 9.00
C ARG A 378 -21.94 -11.42 8.75
N GLN A 379 -22.07 -10.10 8.85
CA GLN A 379 -23.31 -9.39 8.54
C GLN A 379 -23.69 -9.57 7.07
N GLU A 380 -22.73 -9.39 6.15
CA GLU A 380 -22.92 -9.56 4.71
C GLU A 380 -23.46 -10.96 4.36
N TRP A 381 -22.95 -12.00 5.02
CA TRP A 381 -23.36 -13.38 4.78
C TRP A 381 -24.57 -13.84 5.61
N GLY A 382 -25.15 -12.96 6.44
CA GLY A 382 -26.29 -13.28 7.31
C GLY A 382 -25.97 -14.29 8.43
N ALA A 383 -24.70 -14.44 8.80
CA ALA A 383 -24.24 -15.37 9.82
C ALA A 383 -24.16 -14.67 11.19
N TYR A 384 -25.30 -14.62 11.91
CA TYR A 384 -25.39 -14.08 13.29
C TYR A 384 -24.76 -14.99 14.33
#